data_AF-A0A351J9N2-F1
#
_entry.id   AF-A0A351J9N2-F1
#
_cell.length_a   1.000
_cell.length_b   1.000
_cell.length_c   1.000
_cell.angle_alpha   90.00
_cell.angle_beta   90.00
_cell.angle_gamma   90.00
#
_symmetry.space_group_name_H-M   'P 1'
#
loop_
_entity.id
_entity.type
_entity.pdbx_description
1 polymer ?
#
loop_
_entity_poly.entity_id
_entity_poly.type
_entity_poly.pdbx_seq_one_letter_code
_entity_poly.pdbx_strand_id
1 'polypeptide(L)'
;SVDRTVQTIQDIAAASEQQAASSQEMTSTMATVSDIAAQNATGARQVSGGAQEQRVTVGRLAEQAHALVEMADRLTSMVGRFKVKEDFQSCWIIKNCNFLNCPAFQSPEEKCWLVPGTLCESGQAAPSIAAKRSTCYQCEVFKTNQRTDSEPVS
;
A
#
# COMPACT_ATOMS: atom_id res chain seq x y z
N SER A 1 15.41 -86.06 13.06
CA SER A 1 14.51 -86.46 14.14
C SER A 1 13.23 -85.66 14.06
N VAL A 2 12.10 -86.27 14.37
CA VAL A 2 10.78 -85.62 14.45
C VAL A 2 10.80 -84.41 15.38
N ASP A 3 11.58 -84.45 16.47
CA ASP A 3 11.72 -83.34 17.42
C ASP A 3 12.19 -82.04 16.79
N ARG A 4 13.13 -82.12 15.83
CA ARG A 4 13.68 -80.94 15.17
C ARG A 4 12.63 -80.28 14.28
N THR A 5 11.79 -81.07 13.62
CA THR A 5 10.67 -80.57 12.82
C THR A 5 9.59 -79.95 13.71
N VAL A 6 9.29 -80.54 14.88
CA VAL A 6 8.34 -79.99 15.87
C VAL A 6 8.82 -78.64 16.40
N GLN A 7 10.11 -78.51 16.77
CA GLN A 7 10.69 -77.25 17.22
C GLN A 7 10.57 -76.16 16.14
N THR A 8 10.89 -76.50 14.89
CA THR A 8 10.83 -75.53 13.78
C THR A 8 9.40 -75.03 13.55
N ILE A 9 8.39 -75.90 13.69
CA ILE A 9 6.97 -75.52 13.57
C ILE A 9 6.56 -74.57 14.69
N GLN A 10 7.01 -74.81 15.93
CA GLN A 10 6.73 -73.92 17.06
C GLN A 10 7.37 -72.55 16.87
N ASP A 11 8.61 -72.50 16.38
CA ASP A 11 9.30 -71.24 16.08
C ASP A 11 8.59 -70.45 14.97
N ILE A 12 8.09 -71.14 13.93
CA ILE A 12 7.29 -70.51 12.85
C ILE A 12 5.96 -69.99 13.40
N ALA A 13 5.28 -70.73 14.29
CA ALA A 13 4.03 -70.29 14.89
C ALA A 13 4.22 -69.02 15.73
N ALA A 14 5.26 -68.99 16.58
CA ALA A 14 5.60 -67.80 17.37
C ALA A 14 5.95 -66.60 16.48
N ALA A 15 6.74 -66.81 15.43
CA ALA A 15 7.05 -65.76 14.46
C ALA A 15 5.79 -65.25 13.71
N SER A 16 4.84 -66.14 13.40
CA SER A 16 3.58 -65.80 12.73
C SER A 16 2.65 -64.99 13.64
N GLU A 17 2.54 -65.36 14.93
CA GLU A 17 1.80 -64.59 15.93
C GLU A 17 2.38 -63.19 16.08
N GLN A 18 3.71 -63.08 16.17
CA GLN A 18 4.38 -61.80 16.28
C GLN A 18 4.20 -60.94 15.02
N GLN A 19 4.24 -61.56 13.84
CA GLN A 19 3.97 -60.87 12.58
C GLN A 19 2.52 -60.37 12.49
N ALA A 20 1.55 -61.12 13.02
CA ALA A 20 0.16 -60.69 13.08
C ALA A 20 -0.02 -59.48 14.01
N ALA A 21 0.64 -59.48 15.18
CA ALA A 21 0.65 -58.35 16.10
C ALA A 21 1.29 -57.09 15.49
N SER A 22 2.46 -57.24 14.84
CA SER A 22 3.10 -56.13 14.14
C SER A 22 2.26 -55.59 12.98
N SER A 23 1.49 -56.43 12.29
CA SER A 23 0.57 -56.01 11.22
C SER A 23 -0.61 -55.19 11.75
N GLN A 24 -1.13 -55.55 12.93
CA GLN A 24 -2.16 -54.76 13.61
C GLN A 24 -1.63 -53.39 14.05
N GLU A 25 -0.41 -53.35 14.60
CA GLU A 25 0.24 -52.10 15.01
C GLU A 25 0.53 -51.19 13.80
N MET A 26 0.95 -51.76 12.67
CA MET A 26 1.12 -51.04 11.41
C MET A 26 -0.20 -50.47 10.90
N THR A 27 -1.30 -51.23 11.01
CA THR A 27 -2.64 -50.77 10.62
C THR A 27 -3.10 -49.60 11.49
N SER A 28 -2.89 -49.69 12.80
CA SER A 28 -3.17 -48.60 13.75
C SER A 28 -2.36 -47.34 13.45
N THR A 29 -1.08 -47.51 13.12
CA THR A 29 -0.19 -46.42 12.71
C THR A 29 -0.68 -45.77 11.40
N MET A 30 -1.08 -46.56 10.41
CA MET A 30 -1.64 -46.03 9.16
C MET A 30 -2.93 -45.25 9.38
N ALA A 31 -3.80 -45.70 10.29
CA ALA A 31 -5.00 -44.95 10.67
C ALA A 31 -4.64 -43.58 11.26
N THR A 32 -3.64 -43.54 12.15
CA THR A 32 -3.15 -42.28 12.75
C THR A 32 -2.57 -41.33 11.70
N VAL A 33 -1.79 -41.86 10.74
CA VAL A 33 -1.25 -41.06 9.62
C VAL A 33 -2.37 -40.50 8.74
N SER A 34 -3.42 -41.28 8.48
CA SER A 34 -4.60 -40.81 7.74
C SER A 34 -5.30 -39.65 8.46
N ASP A 35 -5.46 -39.74 9.78
CA ASP A 35 -6.07 -38.69 10.59
C ASP A 35 -5.24 -37.40 10.58
N ILE A 36 -3.90 -37.53 10.70
CA ILE A 36 -2.98 -36.39 10.56
C ILE A 36 -3.07 -35.77 9.17
N ALA A 37 -3.15 -36.58 8.11
CA ALA A 37 -3.28 -36.08 6.75
C ALA A 37 -4.60 -35.31 6.56
N ALA A 38 -5.71 -35.81 7.11
CA ALA A 38 -7.00 -35.14 7.09
C ALA A 38 -6.98 -33.80 7.88
N GLN A 39 -6.33 -33.78 9.05
CA GLN A 39 -6.12 -32.55 9.82
C GLN A 39 -5.26 -31.55 9.07
N ASN A 40 -4.14 -31.97 8.47
CA ASN A 40 -3.27 -31.11 7.67
C ASN A 40 -4.02 -30.52 6.47
N ALA A 41 -4.84 -31.32 5.78
CA ALA A 41 -5.66 -30.83 4.68
C ALA A 41 -6.66 -29.75 5.15
N THR A 42 -7.23 -29.91 6.35
CA THR A 42 -8.13 -28.92 6.95
C THR A 42 -7.38 -27.64 7.34
N GLY A 43 -6.22 -27.77 7.98
CA GLY A 43 -5.36 -26.64 8.33
C GLY A 43 -4.90 -25.86 7.11
N ALA A 44 -4.52 -26.54 6.04
CA ALA A 44 -4.12 -25.92 4.78
C ALA A 44 -5.25 -25.08 4.16
N ARG A 45 -6.50 -25.58 4.20
CA ARG A 45 -7.67 -24.81 3.74
C ARG A 45 -7.92 -23.58 4.61
N GLN A 46 -7.77 -23.70 5.93
CA GLN A 46 -7.97 -22.58 6.85
C GLN A 46 -6.92 -21.48 6.64
N VAL A 47 -5.65 -21.86 6.48
CA VAL A 47 -4.57 -20.91 6.13
C VAL A 47 -4.83 -20.23 4.79
N SER A 48 -5.28 -20.99 3.78
CA SER A 48 -5.64 -20.41 2.48
C SER A 48 -6.80 -19.41 2.57
N GLY A 49 -7.82 -19.70 3.38
CA GLY A 49 -8.93 -18.78 3.64
C GLY A 49 -8.46 -17.50 4.33
N GLY A 50 -7.68 -17.63 5.41
CA GLY A 50 -7.11 -16.48 6.13
C GLY A 50 -6.19 -15.63 5.25
N ALA A 51 -5.38 -16.25 4.38
CA ALA A 51 -4.54 -15.53 3.42
C ALA A 51 -5.37 -14.73 2.41
N GLN A 52 -6.54 -15.25 1.98
CA GLN A 52 -7.44 -14.54 1.08
C GLN A 52 -8.11 -13.35 1.79
N GLU A 53 -8.54 -13.50 3.03
CA GLU A 53 -9.08 -12.40 3.85
C GLU A 53 -8.03 -11.31 4.13
N GLN A 54 -6.77 -11.72 4.37
CA GLN A 54 -5.65 -10.79 4.50
C GLN A 54 -5.46 -9.93 3.25
N ARG A 55 -5.57 -10.50 2.04
CA ARG A 55 -5.46 -9.72 0.79
C ARG A 55 -6.53 -8.64 0.69
N VAL A 56 -7.77 -8.95 1.06
CA VAL A 56 -8.87 -7.96 1.12
C VAL A 56 -8.56 -6.85 2.12
N THR A 57 -8.06 -7.22 3.29
CA THR A 57 -7.69 -6.26 4.35
C THR A 57 -6.56 -5.33 3.91
N VAL A 58 -5.52 -5.87 3.26
CA VAL A 58 -4.40 -5.08 2.71
C VAL A 58 -4.88 -4.13 1.62
N GLY A 59 -5.76 -4.59 0.73
CA GLY A 59 -6.38 -3.74 -0.30
C GLY A 59 -7.14 -2.56 0.32
N ARG A 60 -7.94 -2.83 1.37
CA ARG A 60 -8.65 -1.78 2.11
C ARG A 60 -7.71 -0.79 2.79
N LEU A 61 -6.61 -1.26 3.37
CA LEU A 61 -5.61 -0.39 4.01
C LEU A 61 -4.96 0.55 2.99
N ALA A 62 -4.61 0.04 1.80
CA ALA A 62 -4.05 0.87 0.73
C ALA A 62 -5.02 1.98 0.30
N GLU A 63 -6.31 1.64 0.15
CA GLU A 63 -7.36 2.61 -0.18
C GLU A 63 -7.47 3.70 0.90
N GLN A 64 -7.47 3.32 2.17
CA GLN A 64 -7.54 4.27 3.28
C GLN A 64 -6.30 5.17 3.36
N ALA A 65 -5.12 4.64 3.06
CA ALA A 65 -3.89 5.43 2.99
C ALA A 65 -3.96 6.48 1.86
N HIS A 66 -4.50 6.13 0.69
CA HIS A 66 -4.74 7.08 -0.39
C HIS A 66 -5.70 8.19 0.02
N ALA A 67 -6.80 7.85 0.70
CA ALA A 67 -7.75 8.84 1.21
C ALA A 67 -7.07 9.83 2.19
N LEU A 68 -6.16 9.36 3.04
CA LEU A 68 -5.42 10.21 3.97
C LEU A 68 -4.49 11.19 3.24
N VAL A 69 -3.82 10.75 2.17
CA VAL A 69 -2.97 11.62 1.33
C VAL A 69 -3.80 12.71 0.66
N GLU A 70 -4.98 12.36 0.12
CA GLU A 70 -5.87 13.35 -0.50
C GLU A 70 -6.35 14.39 0.52
N MET A 71 -6.69 13.95 1.74
CA MET A 71 -7.08 14.86 2.83
C MET A 71 -5.93 15.79 3.22
N ALA A 72 -4.71 15.27 3.35
CA ALA A 72 -3.53 16.09 3.62
C ALA A 72 -3.32 17.15 2.52
N ASP A 73 -3.47 16.77 1.25
CA ASP A 73 -3.38 17.70 0.12
C ASP A 73 -4.43 18.81 0.16
N ARG A 74 -5.67 18.48 0.54
CA ARG A 74 -6.73 19.46 0.75
C ARG A 74 -6.41 20.41 1.89
N LEU A 75 -5.94 19.90 3.03
CA LEU A 75 -5.54 20.73 4.18
C LEU A 75 -4.40 21.67 3.81
N THR A 76 -3.35 21.18 3.13
CA THR A 76 -2.24 22.02 2.64
C THR A 76 -2.72 23.11 1.70
N SER A 77 -3.69 22.81 0.81
CA SER A 77 -4.30 23.80 -0.08
C SER A 77 -5.04 24.90 0.71
N MET A 78 -5.81 24.53 1.73
CA MET A 78 -6.55 25.48 2.56
C MET A 78 -5.61 26.35 3.42
N VAL A 79 -4.62 25.76 4.09
CA VAL A 79 -3.62 26.51 4.87
C VAL A 79 -2.81 27.47 3.99
N GLY A 80 -2.53 27.07 2.75
CA GLY A 80 -1.91 27.93 1.74
C GLY A 80 -2.69 29.23 1.49
N ARG A 81 -4.02 29.24 1.64
CA ARG A 81 -4.85 30.45 1.50
C ARG A 81 -4.67 31.40 2.68
N PHE A 82 -4.54 30.88 3.90
CA PHE A 82 -4.50 31.70 5.13
C PHE A 82 -3.16 32.38 5.44
N LYS A 83 -2.02 31.90 4.91
CA LYS A 83 -0.74 32.61 5.07
C LYS A 83 -0.70 33.86 4.19
N VAL A 84 -1.21 35.00 4.67
CA VAL A 84 -1.11 36.29 3.98
C VAL A 84 0.24 36.92 4.33
N LYS A 85 1.07 37.19 3.31
CA LYS A 85 2.32 37.95 3.42
C LYS A 85 1.96 39.40 3.07
N GLU A 86 2.35 40.36 3.91
CA GLU A 86 1.97 41.78 3.72
C GLU A 86 2.53 42.37 2.42
N ASP A 87 3.68 41.89 1.98
CA ASP A 87 4.35 42.24 0.72
C ASP A 87 4.12 41.21 -0.39
N PHE A 88 2.95 40.56 -0.40
CA PHE A 88 2.58 39.63 -1.46
C PHE A 88 2.65 40.31 -2.84
N GLN A 89 3.24 39.62 -3.81
CA GLN A 89 3.36 40.08 -5.20
C GLN A 89 2.72 39.09 -6.18
N SER A 90 1.64 39.52 -6.82
CA SER A 90 0.92 38.74 -7.81
C SER A 90 1.76 38.38 -9.04
N CYS A 91 1.38 37.28 -9.71
CA CYS A 91 2.12 36.81 -10.89
C CYS A 91 2.18 37.84 -12.02
N TRP A 92 1.14 38.64 -12.21
CA TRP A 92 1.11 39.65 -13.26
C TRP A 92 2.02 40.85 -12.99
N ILE A 93 2.34 41.13 -11.72
CA ILE A 93 3.34 42.14 -11.36
C ILE A 93 4.74 41.61 -11.61
N ILE A 94 5.06 40.42 -11.09
CA ILE A 94 6.39 39.82 -11.21
C ILE A 94 6.73 39.48 -12.68
N LYS A 95 5.78 38.89 -13.41
CA LYS A 95 5.99 38.41 -14.79
C LYS A 95 5.57 39.41 -15.86
N ASN A 96 5.09 40.60 -15.47
CA ASN A 96 4.50 41.59 -16.39
C ASN A 96 3.46 40.97 -17.35
N CYS A 97 2.61 40.09 -16.81
CA CYS A 97 1.65 39.27 -17.58
C CYS A 97 0.33 40.02 -17.78
N ASN A 98 -0.32 39.83 -18.93
CA ASN A 98 -1.58 40.49 -19.29
C ASN A 98 -2.66 39.53 -19.83
N PHE A 99 -2.62 38.24 -19.48
CA PHE A 99 -3.63 37.28 -19.90
C PHE A 99 -4.98 37.56 -19.25
N LEU A 100 -5.83 38.33 -19.94
CA LEU A 100 -7.16 38.75 -19.47
C LEU A 100 -8.12 37.58 -19.23
N ASN A 101 -7.91 36.45 -19.91
CA ASN A 101 -8.69 35.23 -19.73
C ASN A 101 -8.12 34.30 -18.62
N CYS A 102 -7.05 34.70 -17.94
CA CYS A 102 -6.49 33.93 -16.85
C CYS A 102 -7.34 34.12 -15.58
N PRO A 103 -7.88 33.05 -14.98
CA PRO A 103 -8.70 33.15 -13.77
C PRO A 103 -8.01 33.81 -12.57
N ALA A 104 -6.67 33.79 -12.55
CA ALA A 104 -5.89 34.44 -11.50
C ALA A 104 -5.60 35.93 -11.77
N PHE A 105 -5.71 36.40 -13.01
CA PHE A 105 -5.35 37.78 -13.36
C PHE A 105 -6.32 38.76 -12.69
N GLN A 106 -5.80 39.68 -11.86
CA GLN A 106 -6.58 40.62 -11.04
C GLN A 106 -7.60 39.96 -10.10
N SER A 107 -7.40 38.68 -9.75
CA SER A 107 -8.25 37.96 -8.80
C SER A 107 -8.06 38.48 -7.37
N PRO A 108 -9.13 38.52 -6.54
CA PRO A 108 -9.02 38.79 -5.10
C PRO A 108 -8.21 37.73 -4.34
N GLU A 109 -8.21 36.48 -4.82
CA GLU A 109 -7.23 35.47 -4.41
C GLU A 109 -5.94 35.71 -5.19
N GLU A 110 -4.97 36.34 -4.54
CA GLU A 110 -3.76 36.87 -5.17
C GLU A 110 -2.77 35.74 -5.58
N LYS A 111 -2.89 34.57 -4.94
CA LYS A 111 -2.03 33.39 -5.15
C LYS A 111 -2.45 32.58 -6.37
N CYS A 112 -1.86 32.89 -7.52
CA CYS A 112 -2.16 32.21 -8.78
C CYS A 112 -2.03 30.67 -8.74
N TRP A 113 -1.20 30.11 -7.85
CA TRP A 113 -1.05 28.67 -7.65
C TRP A 113 -2.23 28.01 -6.92
N LEU A 114 -3.08 28.76 -6.23
CA LEU A 114 -4.28 28.26 -5.55
C LEU A 114 -5.56 28.35 -6.40
N VAL A 115 -5.53 29.13 -7.49
CA VAL A 115 -6.68 29.32 -8.40
C VAL A 115 -6.70 28.24 -9.50
N PRO A 116 -7.69 27.35 -9.58
CA PRO A 116 -7.78 26.37 -10.66
C PRO A 116 -7.88 27.03 -12.04
N GLY A 117 -7.28 26.43 -13.08
CA GLY A 117 -7.34 26.96 -14.45
C GLY A 117 -6.43 28.16 -14.74
N THR A 118 -5.59 28.59 -13.79
CA THR A 118 -4.57 29.63 -14.02
C THR A 118 -3.71 29.31 -15.24
N LEU A 119 -3.58 30.29 -16.14
CA LEU A 119 -2.72 30.23 -17.31
C LEU A 119 -1.30 30.68 -16.93
N CYS A 120 -0.32 29.84 -17.24
CA CYS A 120 1.11 30.17 -17.08
C CYS A 120 1.66 30.87 -18.34
N GLU A 121 2.98 31.06 -18.43
CA GLU A 121 3.64 31.75 -19.56
C GLU A 121 3.32 31.15 -20.94
N SER A 122 3.01 29.86 -21.01
CA SER A 122 2.57 29.18 -22.23
C SER A 122 1.12 29.50 -22.64
N GLY A 123 0.39 30.29 -21.86
CA GLY A 123 -1.04 30.55 -22.07
C GLY A 123 -1.93 29.33 -21.78
N GLN A 124 -1.38 28.26 -21.20
CA GLN A 124 -2.08 27.01 -20.91
C GLN A 124 -2.19 26.78 -19.40
N ALA A 125 -3.29 26.16 -18.98
CA ALA A 125 -3.48 25.67 -17.62
C ALA A 125 -2.77 24.34 -17.41
N ALA A 126 -2.31 24.08 -16.19
CA ALA A 126 -1.76 22.78 -15.83
C ALA A 126 -2.83 21.68 -15.93
N PRO A 127 -2.47 20.46 -16.39
CA PRO A 127 -3.43 19.38 -16.65
C PRO A 127 -4.03 18.77 -15.38
N SER A 128 -3.38 18.95 -14.22
CA SER A 128 -3.87 18.48 -12.93
C SER A 128 -3.35 19.34 -11.78
N ILE A 129 -3.95 19.22 -10.60
CA ILE A 129 -3.48 19.90 -9.38
C ILE A 129 -2.05 19.45 -9.02
N ALA A 130 -1.76 18.15 -9.16
CA ALA A 130 -0.43 17.60 -8.88
C ALA A 130 0.63 18.19 -9.83
N ALA A 131 0.34 18.24 -11.14
CA ALA A 131 1.22 18.86 -12.13
C ALA A 131 1.38 20.37 -11.88
N LYS A 132 0.29 21.05 -11.48
CA LYS A 132 0.35 22.45 -11.12
C LYS A 132 1.28 22.69 -9.93
N ARG A 133 1.18 21.87 -8.87
CA ARG A 133 2.05 21.96 -7.70
C ARG A 133 3.52 21.80 -8.08
N SER A 134 3.87 20.77 -8.85
CA SER A 134 5.27 20.54 -9.25
C SER A 134 5.84 21.69 -10.07
N THR A 135 5.06 22.25 -11.01
CA THR A 135 5.48 23.43 -11.78
C THR A 135 5.58 24.69 -10.91
N CYS A 136 4.60 24.94 -10.04
CA CYS A 136 4.56 26.14 -9.20
C CYS A 136 5.72 26.18 -8.20
N TYR A 137 6.17 25.05 -7.63
CA TYR A 137 7.34 25.03 -6.75
C TYR A 137 8.63 25.55 -7.41
N GLN A 138 8.73 25.45 -8.74
CA GLN A 138 9.87 25.96 -9.48
C GLN A 138 9.67 27.38 -10.02
N CYS A 139 8.44 27.88 -10.01
CA CYS A 139 8.09 29.20 -10.52
C CYS A 139 8.65 30.32 -9.62
N GLU A 140 9.20 31.35 -10.26
CA GLU A 140 9.70 32.55 -9.59
C GLU A 140 8.62 33.24 -8.74
N VAL A 141 7.38 33.36 -9.24
CA VAL A 141 6.27 33.97 -8.49
C VAL A 141 6.06 33.27 -7.15
N PHE A 142 6.09 31.93 -7.16
CA PHE A 142 5.95 31.14 -5.94
C PHE A 142 7.15 31.34 -5.02
N LYS A 143 8.37 31.29 -5.55
CA LYS A 143 9.61 31.47 -4.77
C LYS A 143 9.67 32.85 -4.11
N THR A 144 9.37 33.92 -4.83
CA THR A 144 9.36 35.30 -4.30
C THR A 144 8.42 35.44 -3.11
N ASN A 145 7.20 34.90 -3.22
CA ASN A 145 6.19 34.99 -2.15
C ASN A 145 6.42 34.01 -0.99
N GLN A 146 7.36 33.09 -1.12
CA GLN A 146 7.68 32.09 -0.09
C GLN A 146 8.99 32.39 0.65
N ARG A 147 9.78 33.36 0.18
CA ARG A 147 10.96 33.86 0.90
C ARG A 147 10.51 34.52 2.20
N THR A 148 11.06 34.04 3.31
CA THR A 148 11.01 34.75 4.59
C THR A 148 12.16 35.75 4.62
N ASP A 149 12.00 36.87 5.31
CA ASP A 149 12.91 38.05 5.28
C ASP A 149 14.34 37.80 5.83
N SER A 150 14.76 36.54 5.97
CA SER A 150 16.00 36.08 6.59
C SER A 150 17.05 35.53 5.61
N GLU A 151 16.84 35.56 4.30
CA GLU A 151 17.87 35.19 3.31
C GLU A 151 18.42 36.40 2.56
N PRO A 152 19.72 36.73 2.67
CA PRO A 152 20.33 37.81 1.91
C PRO A 152 20.45 37.42 0.44
N VAL A 153 20.09 38.36 -0.44
CA VAL A 153 20.28 38.27 -1.89
C VAL A 153 21.78 38.16 -2.17
N SER A 154 22.20 37.04 -2.77
CA SER A 154 23.54 36.87 -3.36
C SER A 154 23.56 37.36 -4.80
#